data_AF-A0A925GAC7-F1
#
_entry.id   AF-A0A925GAC7-F1
#
_cell.length_a   1.000
_cell.length_b   1.000
_cell.length_c   1.000
_cell.angle_alpha   90.00
_cell.angle_beta   90.00
_cell.angle_gamma   90.00
#
_symmetry.space_group_name_H-M   'P 1'
#
loop_
_entity.id
_entity.type
_entity.pdbx_description
1 polymer ?
#
loop_
_entity_poly.entity_id
_entity_poly.type
_entity_poly.pdbx_seq_one_letter_code
_entity_poly.pdbx_strand_id
1 'polypeptide(L)'
;PLNPAEGFILKTIHPIGVFKIQREYDESVLVPLRFARELLEEEKNISAIEIYLKPGASVSNLQEYIEEKLGKKYIVKNRIQQDEQLYKTMNVERWFIFVMLTFVLSIAIFNIIGTLTMLVIDKKKDIAILTSIGASTSLIRKIFFIEGMMISLIGCFAGMLVGLGFCLIQQQYGLISMGQNGFITDAYPVSLKLRDFILVFLTVSTISMIASAISSRLSVNRVYDLREDL
;
A
#
# COMPACT_ATOMS: atom_id res chain seq x y z
N PRO A 1 -21.88 61.20 -10.21
CA PRO A 1 -21.10 60.20 -9.44
C PRO A 1 -21.11 58.86 -10.19
N LEU A 2 -19.94 58.39 -10.65
CA LEU A 2 -19.82 57.10 -11.32
C LEU A 2 -20.27 56.01 -10.34
N ASN A 3 -21.28 55.23 -10.73
CA ASN A 3 -21.74 54.11 -9.96
C ASN A 3 -20.73 52.97 -10.13
N PRO A 4 -20.02 52.52 -9.08
CA PRO A 4 -19.05 51.44 -9.20
C PRO A 4 -19.67 50.11 -9.67
N ALA A 5 -21.01 49.98 -9.62
CA ALA A 5 -21.72 48.82 -10.14
C ALA A 5 -21.78 48.76 -11.69
N GLU A 6 -21.57 49.88 -12.40
CA GLU A 6 -21.58 49.90 -13.88
C GLU A 6 -20.32 49.28 -14.51
N GLY A 7 -19.28 49.00 -13.71
CA GLY A 7 -18.04 48.35 -14.16
C GLY A 7 -18.06 46.82 -14.13
N PHE A 8 -19.19 46.21 -13.74
CA PHE A 8 -19.31 44.75 -13.62
C PHE A 8 -20.33 44.21 -14.62
N ILE A 9 -19.96 43.16 -15.35
CA ILE A 9 -20.92 42.41 -16.15
C ILE A 9 -21.72 41.50 -15.23
N LEU A 10 -23.04 41.71 -15.23
CA LEU A 10 -23.99 40.88 -14.50
C LEU A 10 -24.78 40.03 -15.48
N LYS A 11 -24.75 38.72 -15.26
CA LYS A 11 -25.49 37.73 -16.03
C LYS A 11 -26.16 36.75 -15.07
N THR A 12 -27.41 36.41 -15.36
CA THR A 12 -28.19 35.48 -14.54
C THR A 12 -28.30 34.13 -15.24
N ILE A 13 -28.10 33.05 -14.49
CA ILE A 13 -28.32 31.66 -14.94
C ILE A 13 -29.03 30.88 -13.85
N HIS A 14 -29.94 29.99 -14.23
CA HIS A 14 -30.65 29.14 -13.27
C HIS A 14 -29.83 27.90 -12.92
N PRO A 15 -29.72 27.54 -11.63
CA PRO A 15 -29.04 26.32 -11.21
C PRO A 15 -29.85 25.09 -11.63
N ILE A 16 -29.17 24.11 -12.24
CA ILE A 16 -29.77 22.85 -12.72
C ILE A 16 -29.49 21.70 -11.74
N GLY A 17 -28.41 21.79 -10.97
CA GLY A 17 -28.02 20.78 -9.99
C GLY A 17 -26.88 21.25 -9.09
N VAL A 18 -26.64 20.50 -8.03
CA VAL A 18 -25.53 20.72 -7.09
C VAL A 18 -24.72 19.43 -7.04
N PHE A 19 -23.40 19.55 -7.08
CA PHE A 19 -22.47 18.44 -6.92
C PHE A 19 -21.60 18.68 -5.69
N LYS A 20 -21.12 17.59 -5.09
CA LYS A 20 -20.16 17.61 -3.99
C LYS A 20 -19.14 16.50 -4.24
N ILE A 21 -17.89 16.88 -4.46
CA ILE A 21 -16.83 15.95 -4.88
C ILE A 21 -15.62 16.09 -3.96
N GLN A 22 -15.04 17.29 -3.90
CA GLN A 22 -13.85 17.60 -3.13
C GLN A 22 -13.82 19.12 -2.92
N ARG A 23 -13.33 19.59 -1.76
CA ARG A 23 -13.37 21.02 -1.37
C ARG A 23 -12.97 22.00 -2.47
N GLU A 24 -11.94 21.66 -3.24
CA GLU A 24 -11.43 22.52 -4.32
C GLU A 24 -12.41 22.69 -5.49
N TYR A 25 -13.23 21.66 -5.76
CA TYR A 25 -14.28 21.71 -6.78
C TYR A 25 -15.63 22.15 -6.21
N ASP A 26 -15.87 21.99 -4.91
CA ASP A 26 -17.12 22.38 -4.26
C ASP A 26 -17.34 23.92 -4.28
N GLU A 27 -16.28 24.71 -4.45
CA GLU A 27 -16.34 26.17 -4.64
C GLU A 27 -16.48 26.59 -6.12
N SER A 28 -16.47 25.63 -7.05
CA SER A 28 -16.54 25.89 -8.49
C SER A 28 -17.96 25.82 -9.04
N VAL A 29 -18.29 26.69 -10.01
CA VAL A 29 -19.57 26.69 -10.72
C VAL A 29 -19.35 26.25 -12.16
N LEU A 30 -20.07 25.22 -12.59
CA LEU A 30 -20.07 24.77 -13.98
C LEU A 30 -21.13 25.51 -14.78
N VAL A 31 -20.70 26.25 -15.80
CA VAL A 31 -21.59 27.01 -16.69
C VAL A 31 -21.26 26.72 -18.16
N PRO A 32 -22.22 26.89 -19.09
CA PRO A 32 -21.94 26.76 -20.51
C PRO A 32 -20.84 27.74 -20.96
N LEU A 33 -19.92 27.29 -21.82
CA LEU A 33 -18.79 28.11 -22.29
C LEU A 33 -19.23 29.47 -22.86
N ARG A 34 -20.34 29.52 -23.60
CA ARG A 34 -20.87 30.78 -24.15
C ARG A 34 -21.20 31.80 -23.05
N PHE A 35 -21.79 31.34 -21.95
CA PHE A 35 -22.11 32.19 -20.80
C PHE A 35 -20.84 32.71 -20.11
N ALA A 36 -19.85 31.84 -19.91
CA ALA A 36 -18.57 32.23 -19.31
C ALA A 36 -17.83 33.28 -20.16
N ARG A 37 -17.83 33.13 -21.49
CA ARG A 37 -17.17 34.08 -22.40
C ARG A 37 -17.80 35.48 -22.34
N GLU A 38 -19.13 35.55 -22.35
CA GLU A 38 -19.84 36.82 -22.22
C GLU A 38 -19.64 37.47 -20.84
N LEU A 39 -19.58 36.65 -19.77
CA LEU A 39 -19.38 37.14 -18.40
C LEU A 39 -17.94 37.63 -18.15
N LEU A 40 -16.94 37.00 -18.78
CA LEU A 40 -15.52 37.30 -18.60
C LEU A 40 -14.94 38.24 -19.67
N GLU A 41 -15.75 38.70 -20.63
CA GLU A 41 -15.31 39.50 -21.80
C GLU A 41 -14.25 38.81 -22.68
N GLU A 42 -14.17 37.48 -22.66
CA GLU A 42 -13.15 36.70 -23.36
C GLU A 42 -13.76 35.86 -24.49
N GLU A 43 -13.91 36.45 -25.68
CA GLU A 43 -14.65 35.78 -26.78
C GLU A 43 -13.91 34.62 -27.44
N LYS A 44 -12.56 34.68 -27.49
CA LYS A 44 -11.75 33.80 -28.35
C LYS A 44 -10.85 32.83 -27.60
N ASN A 45 -10.28 33.24 -26.46
CA ASN A 45 -9.25 32.45 -25.79
C ASN A 45 -9.88 31.33 -24.96
N ILE A 46 -9.13 30.24 -24.77
CA ILE A 46 -9.50 29.11 -23.92
C ILE A 46 -8.30 28.79 -23.05
N SER A 47 -8.52 28.64 -21.75
CA SER A 47 -7.45 28.35 -20.78
C SER A 47 -6.91 26.93 -20.89
N ALA A 48 -7.80 25.94 -21.05
CA ALA A 48 -7.44 24.53 -21.12
C ALA A 48 -8.43 23.73 -21.98
N ILE A 49 -7.93 22.66 -22.59
CA ILE A 49 -8.74 21.67 -23.29
C ILE A 49 -8.57 20.34 -22.56
N GLU A 50 -9.68 19.80 -22.07
CA GLU A 50 -9.71 18.48 -21.46
C GLU A 50 -10.08 17.42 -22.50
N ILE A 51 -9.30 16.34 -22.54
CA ILE A 51 -9.52 15.23 -23.47
C ILE A 51 -9.82 13.98 -22.66
N TYR A 52 -11.04 13.48 -22.80
CA TYR A 52 -11.46 12.22 -22.17
C TYR A 52 -11.22 11.05 -23.11
N LEU A 53 -10.42 10.09 -22.64
CA LEU A 53 -10.09 8.86 -23.36
C LEU A 53 -11.16 7.79 -23.15
N LYS A 54 -11.40 6.97 -24.19
CA LYS A 54 -12.23 5.77 -24.06
C LYS A 54 -11.52 4.71 -23.20
N PRO A 55 -12.26 3.83 -22.50
CA PRO A 55 -11.66 2.76 -21.71
C PRO A 55 -10.70 1.89 -22.55
N GLY A 56 -9.52 1.60 -22.00
CA GLY A 56 -8.49 0.78 -22.66
C GLY A 56 -7.49 1.54 -23.54
N ALA A 57 -7.68 2.85 -23.75
CA ALA A 57 -6.70 3.68 -24.44
C ALA A 57 -5.52 4.09 -23.51
N SER A 58 -4.31 4.11 -24.06
CA SER A 58 -3.10 4.54 -23.34
C SER A 58 -3.06 6.07 -23.22
N VAL A 59 -3.06 6.57 -21.97
CA VAL A 59 -2.89 8.00 -21.67
C VAL A 59 -1.51 8.50 -22.09
N SER A 60 -0.46 7.72 -21.80
CA SER A 60 0.93 8.07 -22.11
C SER A 60 1.18 8.19 -23.61
N ASN A 61 0.66 7.26 -24.41
CA ASN A 61 0.87 7.28 -25.87
C ASN A 61 0.16 8.48 -26.50
N LEU A 62 -1.04 8.84 -26.01
CA LEU A 62 -1.74 10.04 -26.48
C LEU A 62 -0.99 11.31 -26.07
N GLN A 63 -0.50 11.35 -24.83
CA GLN A 63 0.28 12.49 -24.33
C GLN A 63 1.51 12.75 -25.20
N GLU A 64 2.32 11.72 -25.45
CA GLU A 64 3.50 11.82 -26.34
C GLU A 64 3.12 12.29 -27.74
N TYR A 65 2.06 11.71 -28.33
CA TYR A 65 1.56 12.11 -29.64
C TYR A 65 1.15 13.59 -29.71
N ILE A 66 0.45 14.08 -28.68
CA ILE A 66 -0.01 15.46 -28.61
C ILE A 66 1.17 16.42 -28.38
N GLU A 67 2.11 16.06 -27.50
CA GLU A 67 3.32 16.84 -27.23
C GLU A 67 4.19 16.98 -28.48
N GLU A 68 4.33 15.91 -29.27
CA GLU A 68 5.05 15.93 -30.54
C GLU A 68 4.38 16.85 -31.57
N LYS A 69 3.04 16.81 -31.66
CA LYS A 69 2.26 17.59 -32.63
C LYS A 69 2.12 19.07 -32.28
N LEU A 70 1.97 19.41 -31.00
CA LEU A 70 1.76 20.78 -30.54
C LEU A 70 3.07 21.51 -30.21
N GLY A 71 4.16 20.77 -30.03
CA GLY A 71 5.47 21.29 -29.67
C GLY A 71 5.50 21.92 -28.26
N LYS A 72 6.59 22.63 -27.95
CA LYS A 72 6.88 23.16 -26.60
C LYS A 72 6.05 24.39 -26.19
N LYS A 73 5.14 24.88 -27.06
CA LYS A 73 4.33 26.07 -26.78
C LYS A 73 3.20 25.79 -25.78
N TYR A 74 2.79 24.53 -25.67
CA TYR A 74 1.69 24.09 -24.80
C TYR A 74 2.21 23.10 -23.77
N ILE A 75 1.64 23.15 -22.57
CA ILE A 75 1.96 22.20 -21.50
C ILE A 75 0.87 21.13 -21.51
N VAL A 76 1.24 19.90 -21.88
CA VAL A 76 0.34 18.76 -21.82
C VAL A 76 0.54 18.09 -20.47
N LYS A 77 -0.48 18.14 -19.60
CA LYS A 77 -0.46 17.45 -18.31
C LYS A 77 -1.54 16.39 -18.28
N ASN A 78 -1.16 15.16 -17.94
CA ASN A 78 -2.14 14.13 -17.58
C ASN A 78 -2.70 14.39 -16.16
N ARG A 79 -3.78 13.70 -15.81
CA ARG A 79 -4.43 13.84 -14.49
C ARG A 79 -3.48 13.61 -13.31
N ILE A 80 -2.48 12.74 -13.48
CA ILE A 80 -1.48 12.47 -12.44
C ILE A 80 -0.57 13.68 -12.21
N GLN A 81 -0.16 14.34 -13.29
CA GLN A 81 0.72 15.51 -13.28
C GLN A 81 0.01 16.80 -12.87
N GLN A 82 -1.32 16.87 -13.00
CA GLN A 82 -2.10 18.03 -12.54
C GLN A 82 -2.15 18.08 -11.01
N ASP A 83 -2.28 16.93 -10.34
CA ASP A 83 -2.36 16.83 -8.88
C ASP A 83 -1.02 16.43 -8.23
N GLU A 84 0.08 17.06 -8.63
CA GLU A 84 1.43 16.63 -8.22
C GLU A 84 1.60 16.54 -6.68
N GLN A 85 0.94 17.41 -5.92
CA GLN A 85 0.97 17.41 -4.45
C GLN A 85 0.24 16.21 -3.83
N LEU A 86 -0.90 15.78 -4.39
CA LEU A 86 -1.60 14.58 -3.91
C LEU A 86 -0.76 13.33 -4.21
N TYR A 87 -0.20 13.22 -5.42
CA TYR A 87 0.64 12.08 -5.79
C TYR A 87 1.94 12.02 -4.99
N LYS A 88 2.63 13.16 -4.79
CA LYS A 88 3.84 13.21 -3.96
C LYS A 88 3.55 12.78 -2.53
N THR A 89 2.46 13.27 -1.94
CA THR A 89 2.04 12.89 -0.59
C THR A 89 1.75 11.39 -0.49
N MET A 90 0.99 10.82 -1.44
CA MET A 90 0.69 9.38 -1.46
C MET A 90 1.95 8.52 -1.60
N ASN A 91 2.92 8.95 -2.41
CA ASN A 91 4.15 8.18 -2.61
C ASN A 91 5.06 8.22 -1.38
N VAL A 92 5.17 9.38 -0.72
CA VAL A 92 5.91 9.52 0.54
C VAL A 92 5.28 8.68 1.64
N GLU A 93 3.94 8.70 1.77
CA GLU A 93 3.22 7.88 2.75
C GLU A 93 3.47 6.38 2.55
N ARG A 94 3.38 5.89 1.31
CA ARG A 94 3.69 4.49 0.97
C ARG A 94 5.11 4.11 1.33
N TRP A 95 6.06 5.03 1.14
CA TRP A 95 7.45 4.79 1.49
C TRP A 95 7.64 4.65 3.01
N PHE A 96 7.00 5.50 3.82
CA PHE A 96 7.01 5.36 5.28
C PHE A 96 6.41 4.03 5.75
N ILE A 97 5.27 3.62 5.18
CA ILE A 97 4.64 2.33 5.48
C ILE A 97 5.59 1.18 5.15
N PHE A 98 6.26 1.23 3.99
CA PHE A 98 7.22 0.22 3.57
C PHE A 98 8.41 0.10 4.53
N VAL A 99 8.98 1.22 4.97
CA VAL A 99 10.09 1.24 5.94
C VAL A 99 9.67 0.62 7.27
N MET A 100 8.51 1.01 7.80
CA MET A 100 7.98 0.45 9.05
C MET A 100 7.72 -1.06 8.95
N LEU A 101 7.14 -1.52 7.84
CA LEU A 101 6.89 -2.93 7.61
C LEU A 101 8.19 -3.73 7.55
N THR A 102 9.21 -3.20 6.88
CA THR A 102 10.55 -3.82 6.80
C THR A 102 11.21 -3.90 8.19
N PHE A 103 11.05 -2.85 9.01
CA PHE A 103 11.59 -2.82 10.37
C PHE A 103 10.93 -3.86 11.28
N VAL A 104 9.60 -3.93 11.27
CA VAL A 104 8.85 -4.95 12.04
C VAL A 104 9.20 -6.37 11.60
N LEU A 105 9.33 -6.60 10.28
CA LEU A 105 9.75 -7.89 9.73
C LEU A 105 11.16 -8.28 10.20
N SER A 106 12.08 -7.31 10.26
CA SER A 106 13.44 -7.55 10.76
C SER A 106 13.43 -7.99 12.23
N ILE A 107 12.63 -7.34 13.08
CA ILE A 107 12.44 -7.73 14.48
C ILE A 107 11.88 -9.16 14.59
N ALA A 108 10.90 -9.50 13.73
CA ALA A 108 10.30 -10.83 13.73
C ALA A 108 11.32 -11.94 13.40
N ILE A 109 12.23 -11.71 12.45
CA ILE A 109 13.27 -12.68 12.10
C ILE A 109 14.22 -12.91 13.29
N PHE A 110 14.66 -11.84 13.97
CA PHE A 110 15.51 -11.98 15.16
C PHE A 110 14.80 -12.75 16.28
N ASN A 111 13.50 -12.51 16.47
CA ASN A 111 12.70 -13.22 17.47
C ASN A 111 12.64 -14.73 17.16
N ILE A 112 12.37 -15.12 15.91
CA ILE A 112 12.33 -16.52 15.48
C ILE A 112 13.68 -17.21 15.73
N ILE A 113 14.80 -16.57 15.38
CA ILE A 113 16.13 -17.12 15.62
C ILE A 113 16.38 -17.33 17.12
N GLY A 114 15.98 -16.37 17.95
CA GLY A 114 16.10 -16.45 19.40
C GLY A 114 15.29 -17.61 19.98
N THR A 115 14.01 -17.71 19.64
CA THR A 115 13.12 -18.78 20.11
C THR A 115 13.62 -20.16 19.69
N LEU A 116 14.02 -20.35 18.42
CA LEU A 116 14.55 -21.63 17.95
C LEU A 116 15.87 -22.00 18.61
N THR A 117 16.76 -21.02 18.83
CA THR A 117 18.04 -21.28 19.51
C THR A 117 17.81 -21.72 20.94
N MET A 118 16.91 -21.05 21.67
CA MET A 118 16.56 -21.43 23.04
C MET A 118 15.94 -22.84 23.09
N LEU A 119 15.03 -23.14 22.16
CA LEU A 119 14.39 -24.46 22.06
C LEU A 119 15.43 -25.58 21.85
N VAL A 120 16.42 -25.36 20.98
CA VAL A 120 17.51 -26.32 20.75
C VAL A 120 18.36 -26.53 22.00
N ILE A 121 18.67 -25.45 22.73
CA ILE A 121 19.44 -25.51 23.99
C ILE A 121 18.67 -26.30 25.05
N ASP A 122 17.39 -26.00 25.24
CA ASP A 122 16.52 -26.69 26.19
C ASP A 122 16.40 -28.19 25.87
N LYS A 123 16.45 -28.53 24.57
CA LYS A 123 16.40 -29.91 24.07
C LYS A 123 17.76 -30.59 23.91
N LYS A 124 18.87 -30.00 24.41
CA LYS A 124 20.22 -30.58 24.29
C LYS A 124 20.33 -32.03 24.82
N LYS A 125 19.65 -32.34 25.93
CA LYS A 125 19.64 -33.70 26.50
C LYS A 125 18.95 -34.71 25.59
N ASP A 126 17.79 -34.33 25.05
CA ASP A 126 17.01 -35.16 24.12
C ASP A 126 17.80 -35.41 22.82
N ILE A 127 18.50 -34.38 22.32
CA ILE A 127 19.42 -34.50 21.17
C ILE A 127 20.54 -35.49 21.49
N ALA A 128 21.16 -35.40 22.67
CA ALA A 128 22.25 -36.30 23.07
C ALA A 128 21.79 -37.77 23.10
N ILE A 129 20.58 -38.05 23.58
CA ILE A 129 19.98 -39.39 23.58
C ILE A 129 19.74 -39.88 22.15
N LEU A 130 19.15 -39.05 21.28
CA LEU A 130 18.95 -39.40 19.87
C LEU A 130 20.27 -39.74 19.17
N THR A 131 21.30 -38.92 19.37
CA THR A 131 22.63 -39.16 18.79
C THR A 131 23.24 -40.46 19.32
N SER A 132 23.07 -40.77 20.60
CA SER A 132 23.54 -42.03 21.20
C SER A 132 22.84 -43.28 20.65
N ILE A 133 21.61 -43.14 20.12
CA ILE A 133 20.86 -44.22 19.44
C ILE A 133 21.18 -44.27 17.93
N GLY A 134 22.07 -43.39 17.43
CA GLY A 134 22.54 -43.39 16.03
C GLY A 134 21.87 -42.37 15.12
N ALA A 135 21.14 -41.38 15.67
CA ALA A 135 20.57 -40.30 14.85
C ALA A 135 21.68 -39.45 14.21
N SER A 136 21.57 -39.21 12.91
CA SER A 136 22.49 -38.33 12.18
C SER A 136 22.21 -36.85 12.49
N THR A 137 23.24 -36.00 12.40
CA THR A 137 23.10 -34.54 12.53
C THR A 137 22.11 -33.94 11.53
N SER A 138 21.98 -34.56 10.35
CA SER A 138 20.99 -34.19 9.34
C SER A 138 19.55 -34.46 9.77
N LEU A 139 19.30 -35.55 10.50
CA LEU A 139 17.98 -35.87 11.04
C LEU A 139 17.57 -34.86 12.10
N ILE A 140 18.47 -34.57 13.05
CA ILE A 140 18.25 -33.58 14.11
C ILE A 140 17.95 -32.21 13.50
N ARG A 141 18.74 -31.80 12.50
CA ARG A 141 18.54 -30.54 11.78
C ARG A 141 17.19 -30.47 11.06
N LYS A 142 16.72 -31.60 10.49
CA LYS A 142 15.42 -31.68 9.82
C LYS A 142 14.25 -31.54 10.79
N ILE A 143 14.37 -32.09 12.01
CA ILE A 143 13.35 -31.95 13.07
C ILE A 143 13.16 -30.47 13.40
N PHE A 144 14.23 -29.76 13.75
CA PHE A 144 14.15 -28.33 14.09
C PHE A 144 13.72 -27.45 12.91
N PHE A 145 14.09 -27.82 11.69
CA PHE A 145 13.60 -27.13 10.49
C PHE A 145 12.08 -27.26 10.34
N ILE A 146 11.52 -28.47 10.49
CA ILE A 146 10.08 -28.71 10.40
C ILE A 146 9.34 -27.99 11.53
N GLU A 147 9.88 -28.03 12.75
CA GLU A 147 9.29 -27.36 13.90
C GLU A 147 9.23 -25.83 13.72
N GLY A 148 10.32 -25.21 13.27
CA GLY A 148 10.33 -23.77 12.94
C GLY A 148 9.36 -23.40 11.81
N MET A 149 9.22 -24.28 10.82
CA MET A 149 8.26 -24.10 9.73
C MET A 149 6.81 -24.23 10.23
N MET A 150 6.51 -25.17 11.13
CA MET A 150 5.19 -25.32 11.74
C MET A 150 4.80 -24.11 12.57
N ILE A 151 5.70 -23.61 13.43
CA ILE A 151 5.46 -22.40 14.24
C ILE A 151 5.14 -21.21 13.33
N SER A 152 5.94 -21.05 12.26
CA SER A 152 5.76 -19.96 11.30
C SER A 152 4.43 -20.05 10.54
N LEU A 153 4.04 -21.25 10.10
CA LEU A 153 2.79 -21.46 9.36
C LEU A 153 1.56 -21.23 10.23
N ILE A 154 1.58 -21.70 11.48
CA ILE A 154 0.50 -21.47 12.45
C ILE A 154 0.37 -19.97 12.73
N GLY A 155 1.49 -19.28 12.96
CA GLY A 155 1.52 -17.84 13.17
C GLY A 155 1.01 -17.05 11.96
N CYS A 156 1.39 -17.45 10.74
CA CYS A 156 0.90 -16.86 9.50
C CYS A 156 -0.62 -17.03 9.36
N PHE A 157 -1.13 -18.23 9.59
CA PHE A 157 -2.55 -18.52 9.49
C PHE A 157 -3.38 -17.74 10.52
N ALA A 158 -2.91 -17.72 11.78
CA ALA A 158 -3.53 -16.92 12.83
C ALA A 158 -3.51 -15.42 12.51
N GLY A 159 -2.37 -14.90 12.04
CA GLY A 159 -2.23 -13.50 11.62
C GLY A 159 -3.14 -13.13 10.45
N MET A 160 -3.28 -14.01 9.46
CA MET A 160 -4.21 -13.82 8.33
C MET A 160 -5.66 -13.78 8.81
N LEU A 161 -6.05 -14.66 9.73
CA LEU A 161 -7.41 -14.65 10.31
C LEU A 161 -7.69 -13.36 11.07
N VAL A 162 -6.75 -12.90 11.90
CA VAL A 162 -6.88 -11.63 12.64
C VAL A 162 -6.96 -10.45 11.67
N GLY A 163 -6.08 -10.40 10.66
CA GLY A 163 -6.10 -9.35 9.64
C GLY A 163 -7.39 -9.31 8.83
N LEU A 164 -7.90 -10.48 8.44
CA LEU A 164 -9.20 -10.59 7.76
C LEU A 164 -10.33 -10.09 8.65
N GLY A 165 -10.35 -10.50 9.93
CA GLY A 165 -11.32 -10.00 10.91
C GLY A 165 -11.27 -8.49 11.04
N PHE A 166 -10.08 -7.90 11.11
CA PHE A 166 -9.91 -6.45 11.16
C PHE A 166 -10.45 -5.76 9.90
N CYS A 167 -10.19 -6.30 8.71
CA CYS A 167 -10.73 -5.75 7.46
C CYS A 167 -12.26 -5.83 7.40
N LEU A 168 -12.87 -6.92 7.87
CA LEU A 168 -14.33 -7.07 7.92
C LEU A 168 -14.95 -6.06 8.88
N ILE A 169 -14.36 -5.89 10.07
CA ILE A 169 -14.82 -4.88 11.04
C ILE A 169 -14.69 -3.48 10.44
N GLN A 170 -13.59 -3.18 9.75
CA GLN A 170 -13.40 -1.89 9.06
C GLN A 170 -14.43 -1.67 7.95
N GLN A 171 -14.81 -2.70 7.19
CA GLN A 171 -15.85 -2.59 6.17
C GLN A 171 -17.25 -2.36 6.77
N GLN A 172 -17.55 -3.00 7.90
CA GLN A 172 -18.87 -2.91 8.53
C GLN A 172 -19.06 -1.64 9.37
N TYR A 173 -18.04 -1.24 10.14
CA TYR A 173 -18.14 -0.15 11.12
C TYR A 173 -17.40 1.12 10.69
N GLY A 174 -16.52 1.05 9.68
CA GLY A 174 -15.82 2.23 9.19
C GLY A 174 -14.96 2.94 10.24
N LEU A 175 -14.36 2.18 11.18
CA LEU A 175 -13.60 2.69 12.34
C LEU A 175 -12.57 3.77 11.97
N ILE A 176 -11.88 3.57 10.84
CA ILE A 176 -10.94 4.54 10.30
C ILE A 176 -11.67 5.37 9.25
N SER A 177 -12.18 6.53 9.68
CA SER A 177 -12.79 7.52 8.80
C SER A 177 -11.74 8.30 8.03
N MET A 178 -12.04 8.58 6.77
CA MET A 178 -11.36 9.64 6.02
C MET A 178 -11.81 10.96 6.64
N GLY A 179 -11.09 11.45 7.65
CA GLY A 179 -11.48 12.63 8.40
C GLY A 179 -11.64 13.85 7.48
N GLN A 180 -12.86 14.09 7.01
CA GLN A 180 -13.42 15.35 6.52
C GLN A 180 -14.84 15.16 5.98
N ASN A 181 -15.75 16.03 6.43
CA ASN A 181 -17.17 16.12 6.06
C ASN A 181 -17.42 16.47 4.58
N GLY A 182 -16.93 15.64 3.65
CA GLY A 182 -16.93 15.95 2.21
C GLY A 182 -16.88 14.78 1.24
N PHE A 183 -16.46 13.59 1.67
CA PHE A 183 -16.50 12.39 0.83
C PHE A 183 -17.81 11.61 1.05
N ILE A 184 -18.41 11.10 -0.02
CA ILE A 184 -19.67 10.32 0.00
C ILE A 184 -19.50 8.95 0.71
N THR A 185 -18.25 8.57 1.04
CA THR A 185 -17.92 7.36 1.80
C THR A 185 -17.18 7.74 3.08
N ASP A 186 -17.83 7.56 4.23
CA ASP A 186 -17.34 7.97 5.57
C ASP A 186 -16.12 7.16 6.08
N ALA A 187 -15.67 6.13 5.36
CA ALA A 187 -14.60 5.22 5.79
C ALA A 187 -13.55 4.99 4.70
N TYR A 188 -12.30 4.74 5.12
CA TYR A 188 -11.22 4.35 4.20
C TYR A 188 -11.62 3.03 3.49
N PRO A 189 -11.78 3.01 2.16
CA PRO A 189 -12.31 1.85 1.46
C PRO A 189 -11.26 0.73 1.42
N VAL A 190 -11.54 -0.37 2.12
CA VAL A 190 -10.69 -1.57 2.13
C VAL A 190 -11.26 -2.59 1.13
N SER A 191 -10.46 -2.97 0.13
CA SER A 191 -10.81 -4.00 -0.84
C SER A 191 -10.06 -5.29 -0.51
N LEU A 192 -10.79 -6.32 -0.11
CA LEU A 192 -10.25 -7.65 0.13
C LEU A 192 -9.98 -8.34 -1.21
N LYS A 193 -8.71 -8.48 -1.58
CA LYS A 193 -8.30 -9.22 -2.78
C LYS A 193 -7.62 -10.51 -2.38
N LEU A 194 -8.14 -11.64 -2.85
CA LEU A 194 -7.56 -12.97 -2.59
C LEU A 194 -6.07 -13.05 -2.97
N ARG A 195 -5.66 -12.32 -4.03
CA ARG A 195 -4.27 -12.25 -4.48
C ARG A 195 -3.33 -11.73 -3.39
N ASP A 196 -3.76 -10.75 -2.59
CA ASP A 196 -2.92 -10.14 -1.56
C ASP A 196 -2.66 -11.14 -0.42
N PHE A 197 -3.69 -11.93 -0.05
CA PHE A 197 -3.54 -13.01 0.93
C PHE A 197 -2.58 -14.10 0.45
N ILE A 198 -2.67 -14.51 -0.82
CA ILE A 198 -1.77 -15.51 -1.40
C ILE A 198 -0.33 -14.98 -1.42
N LEU A 199 -0.14 -13.71 -1.78
CA LEU A 199 1.19 -13.08 -1.78
C LEU A 199 1.78 -13.03 -0.37
N VAL A 200 1.02 -12.61 0.64
CA VAL A 200 1.48 -12.59 2.04
C VAL A 200 1.85 -13.99 2.53
N PHE A 201 1.02 -15.00 2.22
CA PHE A 201 1.31 -16.37 2.59
C PHE A 201 2.63 -16.86 1.97
N LEU A 202 2.86 -16.59 0.68
CA LEU A 202 4.09 -16.96 -0.02
C LEU A 202 5.31 -16.21 0.52
N THR A 203 5.22 -14.90 0.77
CA THR A 203 6.36 -14.13 1.29
C THR A 203 6.74 -14.56 2.70
N VAL A 204 5.77 -14.74 3.60
CA VAL A 204 6.04 -15.22 4.95
C VAL A 204 6.61 -16.65 4.90
N SER A 205 6.02 -17.54 4.11
CA SER A 205 6.50 -18.92 3.98
C SER A 205 7.94 -18.99 3.47
N THR A 206 8.29 -18.19 2.45
CA THR A 206 9.66 -18.15 1.89
C THR A 206 10.67 -17.58 2.89
N ILE A 207 10.34 -16.48 3.58
CA ILE A 207 11.22 -15.89 4.59
C ILE A 207 11.41 -16.85 5.76
N SER A 208 10.33 -17.45 6.27
CA SER A 208 10.37 -18.42 7.36
C SER A 208 11.14 -19.69 6.99
N MET A 209 11.06 -20.13 5.74
CA MET A 209 11.86 -21.25 5.23
C MET A 209 13.35 -20.92 5.26
N ILE A 210 13.74 -19.72 4.83
CA ILE A 210 15.14 -19.26 4.88
C ILE A 210 15.61 -19.13 6.33
N ALA A 211 14.83 -18.48 7.19
CA ALA A 211 15.16 -18.29 8.61
C ALA A 211 15.31 -19.63 9.34
N SER A 212 14.39 -20.58 9.13
CA SER A 212 14.45 -21.92 9.73
C SER A 212 15.63 -22.74 9.19
N ALA A 213 15.96 -22.60 7.89
CA ALA A 213 17.12 -23.25 7.30
C ALA A 213 18.44 -22.74 7.89
N ILE A 214 18.54 -21.43 8.13
CA ILE A 214 19.70 -20.78 8.76
C ILE A 214 19.79 -21.19 10.24
N SER A 215 18.69 -21.05 10.98
CA SER A 215 18.64 -21.35 12.41
C SER A 215 18.96 -22.82 12.68
N SER A 216 18.33 -23.77 11.97
CA SER A 216 18.63 -25.20 12.13
C SER A 216 20.11 -25.53 11.89
N ARG A 217 20.80 -24.79 11.02
CA ARG A 217 22.23 -24.94 10.71
C ARG A 217 23.09 -24.40 11.87
N LEU A 218 22.79 -23.19 12.32
CA LEU A 218 23.53 -22.50 13.38
C LEU A 218 23.36 -23.17 14.74
N SER A 219 22.13 -23.55 15.09
CA SER A 219 21.81 -24.09 16.41
C SER A 219 22.38 -25.50 16.61
N VAL A 220 22.42 -26.35 15.57
CA VAL A 220 23.03 -27.68 15.67
C VAL A 220 24.55 -27.61 15.80
N ASN A 221 25.21 -26.72 15.05
CA ASN A 221 26.67 -26.55 15.15
C ASN A 221 27.08 -26.07 16.55
N ARG A 222 26.36 -25.10 17.13
CA ARG A 222 26.64 -24.61 18.50
C ARG A 222 26.49 -25.68 19.58
N VAL A 223 25.57 -26.63 19.41
CA VAL A 223 25.39 -27.73 20.38
C VAL A 223 26.57 -28.71 20.33
N TYR A 224 27.20 -28.88 19.17
CA TYR A 224 28.39 -29.73 19.01
C TYR A 224 29.63 -29.08 19.62
N ASP A 225 29.84 -27.76 19.44
CA ASP A 225 30.96 -27.03 20.07
C ASP A 225 30.90 -27.14 21.60
N LEU A 226 29.70 -26.99 22.19
CA LEU A 226 29.46 -27.16 23.64
C LEU A 226 29.58 -28.61 24.14
N ARG A 227 29.95 -29.57 23.30
CA ARG A 227 30.20 -30.97 23.64
C ARG A 227 31.70 -31.31 23.58
N GLU A 228 32.51 -30.48 22.92
CA GLU A 228 33.98 -30.55 22.93
C GLU A 228 34.57 -29.92 24.21
N ASP A 229 33.86 -28.98 24.83
CA ASP A 229 34.29 -28.31 26.07
C ASP A 229 33.94 -29.07 27.38
N LEU A 230 33.31 -30.26 27.29
CA LEU A 230 32.81 -31.07 28.43
C LEU A 230 33.46 -32.46 28.45
#